data_AF-A0A4R1V2M4-F1
#
_entry.id   AF-A0A4R1V2M4-F1
#
_cell.length_a   1.000
_cell.length_b   1.000
_cell.length_c   1.000
_cell.angle_alpha   90.00
_cell.angle_beta   90.00
_cell.angle_gamma   90.00
#
_symmetry.space_group_name_H-M   'P 1'
#
loop_
_entity.id
_entity.type
_entity.pdbx_description
1 polymer ?
#
loop_
_entity_poly.entity_id
_entity_poly.type
_entity_poly.pdbx_seq_one_letter_code
_entity_poly.pdbx_strand_id
1 'polypeptide(L)'
;MELTLNGLQANIDDITFDLYGFSEADRAAALGSPGSTNEDSMVTAQDPEDSEDDDGVDAIDQTDSLLSWTVGVAFGRFDLRLATGEREAPHEPDPFDPLPAKSPGMLPDGAAPFHDHSGILVDDQGHPHDLPRLIEEVLARVQADVPGNVRRWLQRDFFLLHLKQYSKSRRKAPIYWPLSTSSGSYTLWCYYPNLTSQTLYVAVNDFIEGPNGKLCLVRRELTALREKGSARSSEDEKRYEVLQTLELELIELRDTLLQIAPTYHPNHDDGVQITAAPLWQLFRHKPWQKILKDTWAKLEKGEYDWAHLAMAYWPTRVREKCKTDKSLAIAHDLEHLYAEAEPKGAKARGLKKDAE
;
A
#
# COMPACT_ATOMS: atom_id res chain seq x y z
N MET A 1 -39.23 20.36 -10.10
CA MET A 1 -37.96 19.91 -10.72
C MET A 1 -37.73 18.42 -10.48
N GLU A 2 -38.00 17.89 -9.28
CA GLU A 2 -37.99 16.43 -9.04
C GLU A 2 -39.09 15.67 -9.80
N LEU A 3 -40.32 16.18 -9.85
CA LEU A 3 -41.42 15.53 -10.60
C LEU A 3 -41.12 15.39 -12.11
N THR A 4 -40.32 16.29 -12.67
CA THR A 4 -39.88 16.26 -14.08
C THR A 4 -38.72 15.29 -14.30
N LEU A 5 -37.87 15.08 -13.30
CA LEU A 5 -36.74 14.12 -13.37
C LEU A 5 -37.24 12.68 -13.27
N ASN A 6 -38.18 12.40 -12.37
CA ASN A 6 -38.76 11.06 -12.25
C ASN A 6 -39.53 10.64 -13.52
N GLY A 7 -40.20 11.59 -14.18
CA GLY A 7 -40.85 11.32 -15.47
C GLY A 7 -39.87 11.08 -16.62
N LEU A 8 -38.72 11.76 -16.61
CA LEU A 8 -37.64 11.51 -17.56
C LEU A 8 -36.98 10.15 -17.35
N GLN A 9 -36.73 9.77 -16.09
CA GLN A 9 -36.16 8.47 -15.74
C GLN A 9 -37.08 7.33 -16.19
N ALA A 10 -38.38 7.41 -15.89
CA ALA A 10 -39.34 6.39 -16.31
C ALA A 10 -39.38 6.21 -17.85
N ASN A 11 -39.33 7.31 -18.60
CA ASN A 11 -39.26 7.24 -20.07
C ASN A 11 -37.96 6.59 -20.57
N ILE A 12 -36.82 6.86 -19.91
CA ILE A 12 -35.54 6.24 -20.26
C ILE A 12 -35.59 4.73 -19.97
N ASP A 13 -36.14 4.34 -18.82
CA ASP A 13 -36.25 2.96 -18.41
C ASP A 13 -37.15 2.17 -19.38
N ASP A 14 -38.31 2.72 -19.77
CA ASP A 14 -39.21 2.10 -20.75
C ASP A 14 -38.56 1.89 -22.12
N ILE A 15 -37.88 2.91 -22.65
CA ILE A 15 -37.15 2.82 -23.93
C ILE A 15 -36.05 1.74 -23.84
N THR A 16 -35.35 1.68 -22.70
CA THR A 16 -34.28 0.72 -22.47
C THR A 16 -34.84 -0.70 -22.39
N PHE A 17 -35.92 -0.93 -21.64
CA PHE A 17 -36.53 -2.24 -21.53
C PHE A 17 -37.07 -2.76 -22.87
N ASP A 18 -37.60 -1.87 -23.71
CA ASP A 18 -38.06 -2.22 -25.06
C ASP A 18 -36.89 -2.58 -25.98
N LEU A 19 -35.81 -1.80 -25.96
CA LEU A 19 -34.61 -2.04 -26.78
C LEU A 19 -33.93 -3.38 -26.47
N TYR A 20 -33.87 -3.73 -25.18
CA TYR A 20 -33.22 -4.96 -24.72
C TYR A 20 -34.16 -6.16 -24.62
N GLY A 21 -35.45 -6.01 -24.96
CA GLY A 21 -36.42 -7.10 -25.00
C GLY A 21 -36.76 -7.69 -23.64
N PHE A 22 -36.72 -6.88 -22.57
CA PHE A 22 -37.04 -7.32 -21.22
C PHE A 22 -38.51 -7.74 -21.11
N SER A 23 -38.76 -8.90 -20.52
CA SER A 23 -40.12 -9.36 -20.21
C SER A 23 -40.72 -8.54 -19.08
N GLU A 24 -42.04 -8.58 -18.91
CA GLU A 24 -42.71 -7.88 -17.79
C GLU A 24 -42.18 -8.33 -16.42
N ALA A 25 -41.77 -9.59 -16.29
CA ALA A 25 -41.15 -10.12 -15.07
C ALA A 25 -39.76 -9.49 -14.81
N ASP A 26 -38.96 -9.30 -15.86
CA ASP A 26 -37.63 -8.68 -15.75
C ASP A 26 -37.73 -7.19 -15.42
N ARG A 27 -38.72 -6.50 -16.00
CA ARG A 27 -39.01 -5.08 -15.69
C ARG A 27 -39.44 -4.92 -14.24
N ALA A 28 -40.32 -5.79 -13.75
CA ALA A 28 -40.76 -5.77 -12.36
C ALA A 28 -39.62 -6.08 -11.37
N ALA A 29 -38.70 -6.98 -11.73
CA ALA A 29 -37.52 -7.28 -10.93
C ALA A 29 -36.52 -6.11 -10.90
N ALA A 30 -36.31 -5.43 -12.04
CA ALA A 30 -35.41 -4.29 -12.16
C ALA A 30 -35.92 -3.01 -11.46
N LEU A 31 -37.25 -2.81 -11.44
CA LEU A 31 -37.91 -1.68 -10.76
C LEU A 31 -38.23 -1.97 -9.28
N GLY A 32 -38.10 -3.22 -8.84
CA GLY A 32 -38.26 -3.62 -7.45
C GLY A 32 -37.10 -3.13 -6.58
N SER A 33 -37.41 -2.45 -5.47
CA SER A 33 -36.41 -1.97 -4.50
C SER A 33 -35.52 -3.13 -4.01
N PRO A 34 -34.18 -2.96 -3.90
CA PRO A 34 -33.26 -4.02 -3.51
C PRO A 34 -33.40 -4.27 -2.00
N GLY A 35 -34.37 -5.09 -1.62
CA GLY A 35 -34.72 -5.24 -0.21
C GLY A 35 -35.69 -6.39 0.07
N SER A 36 -35.58 -7.51 -0.63
CA SER A 36 -36.07 -8.81 -0.15
C SER A 36 -35.77 -9.94 -1.13
N THR A 37 -34.63 -10.59 -0.94
CA THR A 37 -34.51 -12.03 -1.21
C THR A 37 -33.69 -12.64 -0.09
N ASN A 38 -34.40 -13.33 0.82
CA ASN A 38 -33.84 -14.26 1.80
C ASN A 38 -33.22 -15.46 1.06
N GLU A 39 -31.92 -15.68 1.22
CA GLU A 39 -31.36 -17.03 1.24
C GLU A 39 -30.36 -17.16 2.39
N ASP A 40 -30.50 -18.30 3.05
CA ASP A 40 -30.08 -18.58 4.40
C ASP A 40 -28.72 -19.32 4.43
N SER A 41 -27.90 -18.97 5.41
CA SER A 41 -26.88 -19.80 6.06
C SER A 41 -25.63 -20.31 5.29
N MET A 42 -24.50 -19.64 5.54
CA MET A 42 -23.30 -20.33 6.06
C MET A 42 -22.54 -19.42 7.04
N VAL A 43 -22.42 -19.91 8.27
CA VAL A 43 -21.79 -19.26 9.42
C VAL A 43 -20.27 -19.35 9.29
N THR A 44 -19.59 -18.21 9.16
CA THR A 44 -18.18 -18.07 9.55
C THR A 44 -18.07 -16.90 10.52
N ALA A 45 -17.41 -17.16 11.65
CA ALA A 45 -17.25 -16.28 12.79
C ALA A 45 -16.95 -14.83 12.39
N GLN A 46 -17.85 -13.92 12.77
CA GLN A 46 -17.64 -12.49 12.72
C GLN A 46 -16.74 -12.08 13.89
N ASP A 47 -15.56 -11.54 13.58
CA ASP A 47 -14.84 -10.64 14.48
C ASP A 47 -15.60 -9.29 14.46
N PRO A 48 -16.00 -8.72 15.62
CA PRO A 48 -16.88 -7.56 15.67
C PRO A 48 -16.17 -6.20 15.51
N GLU A 49 -15.04 -6.13 14.79
CA GLU A 49 -14.30 -4.86 14.57
C GLU A 49 -14.14 -4.45 13.10
N ASP A 50 -14.81 -5.10 12.13
CA ASP A 50 -14.60 -4.82 10.69
C ASP A 50 -15.84 -4.21 9.99
N SER A 51 -16.74 -3.55 10.72
CA SER A 51 -17.85 -2.78 10.13
C SER A 51 -17.48 -1.31 9.92
N GLU A 52 -16.46 -1.06 9.10
CA GLU A 52 -16.32 0.21 8.37
C GLU A 52 -16.51 -0.06 6.87
N ASP A 53 -17.60 -0.75 6.52
CA ASP A 53 -18.16 -0.66 5.17
C ASP A 53 -18.87 0.69 5.05
N ASP A 54 -18.06 1.75 4.95
CA ASP A 54 -18.48 3.02 4.38
C ASP A 54 -18.50 2.85 2.85
N ASP A 55 -19.59 2.28 2.34
CA ASP A 55 -19.86 2.17 0.89
C ASP A 55 -20.13 3.56 0.25
N GLY A 56 -20.06 4.64 1.03
CA GLY A 56 -19.91 5.98 0.53
C GLY A 56 -18.44 6.25 0.18
N VAL A 57 -18.14 6.51 -1.09
CA VAL A 57 -16.94 7.30 -1.39
C VAL A 57 -17.20 8.69 -0.83
N ASP A 58 -16.90 8.91 0.46
CA ASP A 58 -16.81 10.26 0.99
C ASP A 58 -15.93 11.05 0.03
N ALA A 59 -16.48 12.14 -0.51
CA ALA A 59 -15.73 13.02 -1.38
C ALA A 59 -14.49 13.48 -0.60
N ILE A 60 -13.31 13.00 -0.99
CA ILE A 60 -12.05 13.41 -0.39
C ILE A 60 -11.97 14.92 -0.55
N ASP A 61 -11.61 15.62 0.53
CA ASP A 61 -11.41 17.07 0.48
C ASP A 61 -10.50 17.42 -0.72
N GLN A 62 -10.83 18.48 -1.44
CA GLN A 62 -10.10 18.85 -2.67
C GLN A 62 -8.63 19.14 -2.37
N THR A 63 -8.34 19.70 -1.19
CA THR A 63 -6.99 19.97 -0.71
C THR A 63 -6.23 18.67 -0.47
N ASP A 64 -6.86 17.72 0.21
CA ASP A 64 -6.26 16.42 0.49
C ASP A 64 -6.02 15.61 -0.79
N SER A 65 -6.94 15.68 -1.74
CA SER A 65 -6.80 15.07 -3.06
C SER A 65 -5.61 15.66 -3.83
N LEU A 66 -5.47 16.99 -3.80
CA LEU A 66 -4.35 17.69 -4.43
C LEU A 66 -3.02 17.31 -3.77
N LEU A 67 -2.94 17.32 -2.43
CA LEU A 67 -1.74 16.92 -1.70
C LEU A 67 -1.37 15.46 -1.97
N SER A 68 -2.34 14.54 -1.95
CA SER A 68 -2.12 13.12 -2.29
C SER A 68 -1.59 12.96 -3.72
N TRP A 69 -2.12 13.72 -4.68
CA TRP A 69 -1.61 13.75 -6.05
C TRP A 69 -0.16 14.26 -6.11
N THR A 70 0.20 15.32 -5.38
CA THR A 70 1.58 15.83 -5.34
C THR A 70 2.58 14.82 -4.77
N VAL A 71 2.17 14.01 -3.79
CA VAL A 71 2.98 12.87 -3.31
C VAL A 71 3.23 11.89 -4.46
N GLY A 72 2.20 11.60 -5.26
CA GLY A 72 2.36 10.78 -6.46
C GLY A 72 3.28 11.38 -7.51
N VAL A 73 3.27 12.70 -7.72
CA VAL A 73 4.24 13.38 -8.60
C VAL A 73 5.66 13.26 -8.05
N ALA A 74 5.86 13.48 -6.75
CA ALA A 74 7.16 13.39 -6.09
C ALA A 74 7.77 11.98 -6.19
N PHE A 75 6.94 10.93 -6.16
CA PHE A 75 7.33 9.54 -6.37
C PHE A 75 7.39 9.11 -7.86
N GLY A 76 7.22 10.05 -8.81
CA GLY A 76 7.25 9.74 -10.24
C GLY A 76 6.06 8.89 -10.73
N ARG A 77 4.99 8.78 -9.95
CA ARG A 77 3.76 8.07 -10.33
C ARG A 77 2.96 8.86 -11.37
N PHE A 78 2.78 10.16 -11.15
CA PHE A 78 1.95 11.01 -11.99
C PHE A 78 2.77 12.03 -12.79
N ASP A 79 2.30 12.35 -13.99
CA ASP A 79 2.95 13.30 -14.88
C ASP A 79 2.49 14.74 -14.60
N LEU A 80 3.39 15.55 -14.02
CA LEU A 80 3.19 16.98 -13.74
C LEU A 80 2.89 17.79 -15.01
N ARG A 81 3.36 17.34 -16.17
CA ARG A 81 3.25 18.07 -17.44
C ARG A 81 1.80 18.23 -17.92
N LEU A 82 0.92 17.33 -17.48
CA LEU A 82 -0.52 17.45 -17.74
C LEU A 82 -1.13 18.67 -17.03
N ALA A 83 -0.76 18.91 -15.77
CA ALA A 83 -1.29 20.02 -14.98
C ALA A 83 -0.71 21.38 -15.42
N THR A 84 0.52 21.38 -15.95
CA THR A 84 1.20 22.60 -16.43
C THR A 84 0.92 22.92 -17.90
N GLY A 85 0.26 22.02 -18.64
CA GLY A 85 0.01 22.16 -20.08
C GLY A 85 1.23 21.87 -20.96
N GLU A 86 2.35 21.40 -20.41
CA GLU A 86 3.54 20.99 -21.17
C GLU A 86 3.31 19.67 -21.94
N ARG A 87 2.30 18.90 -21.55
CA ARG A 87 1.83 17.70 -22.26
C ARG A 87 0.31 17.73 -22.35
N GLU A 88 -0.23 17.46 -23.54
CA GLU A 88 -1.67 17.30 -23.72
C GLU A 88 -2.16 15.98 -23.10
N ALA A 89 -3.37 15.99 -22.54
CA ALA A 89 -4.02 14.77 -22.09
C ALA A 89 -4.32 13.87 -23.30
N PRO A 90 -4.07 12.56 -23.20
CA PRO A 90 -4.45 11.66 -24.29
C PRO A 90 -5.97 11.65 -24.44
N HIS A 91 -6.44 11.44 -25.67
CA HIS A 91 -7.86 11.32 -25.97
C HIS A 91 -8.49 10.17 -25.19
N GLU A 92 -9.75 10.34 -24.82
CA GLU A 92 -10.53 9.24 -24.25
C GLU A 92 -10.65 8.12 -25.28
N PRO A 93 -10.44 6.85 -24.87
CA PRO A 93 -10.58 5.70 -25.76
C PRO A 93 -12.05 5.57 -26.21
N ASP A 94 -12.27 5.07 -27.43
CA ASP A 94 -13.63 4.75 -27.88
C ASP A 94 -14.23 3.61 -27.02
N PRO A 95 -15.58 3.48 -26.94
CA PRO A 95 -16.23 2.50 -26.06
C PRO A 95 -15.77 1.04 -26.21
N PHE A 96 -15.20 0.68 -27.36
CA PHE A 96 -14.72 -0.67 -27.68
C PHE A 96 -13.20 -0.75 -27.85
N ASP A 97 -12.48 0.34 -27.59
CA ASP A 97 -11.03 0.32 -27.60
C ASP A 97 -10.48 -0.48 -26.41
N PRO A 98 -9.31 -1.10 -26.56
CA PRO A 98 -8.65 -1.74 -25.44
C PRO A 98 -8.36 -0.72 -24.34
N LEU A 99 -8.60 -1.12 -23.09
CA LEU A 99 -8.25 -0.29 -21.94
C LEU A 99 -6.74 -0.01 -21.93
N PRO A 100 -6.32 1.23 -21.67
CA PRO A 100 -4.90 1.56 -21.63
C PRO A 100 -4.23 0.79 -20.48
N ALA A 101 -3.02 0.29 -20.72
CA ALA A 101 -2.26 -0.46 -19.73
C ALA A 101 -1.93 0.37 -18.47
N LYS A 102 -1.91 1.69 -18.58
CA LYS A 102 -1.68 2.65 -17.50
C LYS A 102 -2.71 3.76 -17.57
N SER A 103 -3.02 4.35 -16.41
CA SER A 103 -3.88 5.53 -16.35
C SER A 103 -3.26 6.68 -17.17
N PRO A 104 -4.06 7.45 -17.93
CA PRO A 104 -3.62 8.65 -18.66
C PRO A 104 -2.76 9.64 -17.87
N GLY A 105 -3.02 9.74 -16.56
CA GLY A 105 -2.32 10.64 -15.64
C GLY A 105 -0.93 10.15 -15.24
N MET A 106 -0.57 8.90 -15.54
CA MET A 106 0.70 8.31 -15.13
C MET A 106 1.87 8.89 -15.93
N LEU A 107 3.02 8.95 -15.27
CA LEU A 107 4.29 9.26 -15.95
C LEU A 107 4.57 8.19 -17.02
N PRO A 108 4.84 8.58 -18.29
CA PRO A 108 5.21 7.64 -19.33
C PRO A 108 6.51 6.90 -19.02
N ASP A 109 6.63 5.68 -19.52
CA ASP A 109 7.86 4.91 -19.40
C ASP A 109 9.04 5.62 -20.07
N GLY A 110 10.16 5.68 -19.34
CA GLY A 110 11.38 6.36 -19.78
C GLY A 110 11.34 7.89 -19.73
N ALA A 111 10.20 8.50 -19.37
CA ALA A 111 10.16 9.94 -19.12
C ALA A 111 10.88 10.28 -17.81
N ALA A 112 11.56 11.42 -17.79
CA ALA A 112 12.18 11.92 -16.57
C ALA A 112 11.08 12.26 -15.53
N PRO A 113 11.20 11.77 -14.28
CA PRO A 113 10.29 12.15 -13.21
C PRO A 113 10.54 13.59 -12.77
N PHE A 114 9.62 14.14 -11.99
CA PHE A 114 9.79 15.46 -11.37
C PHE A 114 11.01 15.50 -10.44
N HIS A 115 11.21 14.43 -9.67
CA HIS A 115 12.33 14.23 -8.76
C HIS A 115 12.92 12.85 -8.99
N ASP A 116 14.24 12.74 -9.14
CA ASP A 116 14.91 11.45 -9.29
C ASP A 116 15.14 10.80 -7.92
N HIS A 117 14.74 9.53 -7.74
CA HIS A 117 14.83 8.83 -6.47
C HIS A 117 14.87 7.29 -6.64
N SER A 118 15.40 6.60 -5.63
CA SER A 118 15.54 5.14 -5.59
C SER A 118 14.30 4.42 -5.03
N GLY A 119 13.11 5.02 -5.16
CA GLY A 119 11.88 4.53 -4.52
C GLY A 119 11.70 4.89 -3.04
N ILE A 120 12.60 5.71 -2.46
CA ILE A 120 12.53 6.19 -1.07
C ILE A 120 12.60 7.72 -1.05
N LEU A 121 11.69 8.35 -0.33
CA LEU A 121 11.75 9.76 0.08
C LEU A 121 11.75 9.85 1.61
N VAL A 122 12.03 11.02 2.18
CA VAL A 122 12.18 11.18 3.63
C VAL A 122 11.43 12.41 4.13
N ASP A 123 10.96 12.35 5.37
CA ASP A 123 10.55 13.53 6.14
C ASP A 123 11.77 14.05 6.92
N ASP A 124 12.62 14.86 6.27
CA ASP A 124 13.82 15.44 6.88
C ASP A 124 14.18 16.78 6.24
N GLN A 125 13.96 17.86 6.99
CA GLN A 125 14.17 19.22 6.50
C GLN A 125 15.62 19.45 6.05
N GLY A 126 15.77 19.89 4.80
CA GLY A 126 17.07 20.16 4.17
C GLY A 126 17.70 18.95 3.47
N HIS A 127 17.07 17.77 3.53
CA HIS A 127 17.48 16.62 2.74
C HIS A 127 17.06 16.78 1.27
N PRO A 128 17.87 16.34 0.28
CA PRO A 128 17.49 16.40 -1.13
C PRO A 128 16.19 15.63 -1.46
N HIS A 129 15.89 14.58 -0.69
CA HIS A 129 14.67 13.77 -0.83
C HIS A 129 13.58 14.16 0.19
N ASP A 130 13.62 15.37 0.77
CA ASP A 130 12.61 15.86 1.72
C ASP A 130 11.21 15.98 1.07
N LEU A 131 10.32 15.02 1.35
CA LEU A 131 9.01 14.89 0.71
C LEU A 131 8.11 16.12 0.94
N PRO A 132 8.00 16.71 2.14
CA PRO A 132 7.26 17.96 2.33
C PRO A 132 7.72 19.09 1.41
N ARG A 133 9.03 19.28 1.24
CA ARG A 133 9.59 20.28 0.33
C ARG A 133 9.22 19.97 -1.13
N LEU A 134 9.33 18.71 -1.54
CA LEU A 134 8.97 18.28 -2.90
C LEU A 134 7.48 18.53 -3.19
N ILE A 135 6.60 18.29 -2.23
CA ILE A 135 5.16 18.61 -2.35
C ILE A 135 4.97 20.11 -2.57
N GLU A 136 5.59 20.95 -1.75
CA GLU A 136 5.50 22.41 -1.87
C GLU A 136 6.03 22.90 -3.24
N GLU A 137 7.10 22.30 -3.75
CA GLU A 137 7.65 22.62 -5.07
C GLU A 137 6.73 22.20 -6.22
N VAL A 138 6.07 21.04 -6.11
CA VAL A 138 5.06 20.60 -7.08
C VAL A 138 3.88 21.58 -7.09
N LEU A 139 3.37 21.98 -5.92
CA LEU A 139 2.28 22.95 -5.80
C LEU A 139 2.64 24.30 -6.43
N ALA A 140 3.84 24.80 -6.14
CA ALA A 140 4.35 26.03 -6.74
C ALA A 140 4.43 25.92 -8.28
N ARG A 141 4.84 24.77 -8.81
CA ARG A 141 4.99 24.56 -10.25
C ARG A 141 3.66 24.53 -11.00
N VAL A 142 2.59 24.06 -10.35
CA VAL A 142 1.21 24.11 -10.89
C VAL A 142 0.45 25.38 -10.50
N GLN A 143 1.12 26.33 -9.85
CA GLN A 143 0.52 27.59 -9.39
C GLN A 143 -0.70 27.37 -8.47
N ALA A 144 -0.64 26.32 -7.64
CA ALA A 144 -1.64 26.07 -6.60
C ALA A 144 -1.17 26.66 -5.26
N ASP A 145 -2.11 27.14 -4.46
CA ASP A 145 -1.83 27.62 -3.12
C ASP A 145 -1.33 26.47 -2.22
N VAL A 146 -0.32 26.73 -1.40
CA VAL A 146 0.18 25.76 -0.43
C VAL A 146 -0.75 25.72 0.77
N PRO A 147 -1.48 24.61 1.00
CA PRO A 147 -2.44 24.54 2.08
C PRO A 147 -1.73 24.29 3.41
N GLY A 148 -1.84 25.23 4.34
CA GLY A 148 -1.42 25.05 5.72
C GLY A 148 0.03 24.56 5.88
N ASN A 149 0.26 23.61 6.80
CA ASN A 149 1.58 23.03 7.05
C ASN A 149 1.65 21.62 6.45
N VAL A 150 2.27 21.51 5.26
CA VAL A 150 2.40 20.26 4.50
C VAL A 150 3.10 19.17 5.30
N ARG A 151 4.18 19.49 6.02
CA ARG A 151 4.91 18.52 6.84
C ARG A 151 4.03 17.93 7.94
N ARG A 152 3.26 18.76 8.63
CA ARG A 152 2.31 18.31 9.66
C ARG A 152 1.23 17.39 9.06
N TRP A 153 0.67 17.76 7.91
CA TRP A 153 -0.32 16.95 7.20
C TRP A 153 0.27 15.59 6.81
N LEU A 154 1.49 15.57 6.27
CA LEU A 154 2.19 14.33 5.90
C LEU A 154 2.40 13.41 7.12
N GLN A 155 2.79 13.98 8.26
CA GLN A 155 3.07 13.24 9.49
C GLN A 155 1.82 12.67 10.18
N ARG A 156 0.66 13.34 10.04
CA ARG A 156 -0.53 13.03 10.84
C ARG A 156 -1.67 12.43 10.04
N ASP A 157 -1.89 12.93 8.84
CA ASP A 157 -3.15 12.77 8.13
C ASP A 157 -2.98 11.93 6.86
N PHE A 158 -1.84 12.10 6.16
CA PHE A 158 -1.64 11.49 4.84
C PHE A 158 -1.75 9.96 4.82
N PHE A 159 -1.08 9.24 5.72
CA PHE A 159 -1.12 7.77 5.66
C PHE A 159 -2.52 7.21 5.95
N LEU A 160 -3.28 7.84 6.84
CA LEU A 160 -4.66 7.44 7.14
C LEU A 160 -5.54 7.62 5.90
N LEU A 161 -5.46 8.79 5.27
CA LEU A 161 -6.17 9.11 4.05
C LEU A 161 -5.80 8.15 2.91
N HIS A 162 -4.50 7.93 2.71
CA HIS A 162 -3.97 7.02 1.70
C HIS A 162 -4.42 5.59 1.95
N LEU A 163 -4.43 5.14 3.21
CA LEU A 163 -4.93 3.82 3.56
C LEU A 163 -6.42 3.69 3.24
N LYS A 164 -7.27 4.67 3.57
CA LYS A 164 -8.71 4.67 3.22
C LYS A 164 -8.87 4.59 1.69
N GLN A 165 -8.17 5.45 0.95
CA GLN A 165 -8.26 5.52 -0.51
C GLN A 165 -7.78 4.23 -1.22
N TYR A 166 -6.83 3.52 -0.64
CA TYR A 166 -6.28 2.27 -1.18
C TYR A 166 -6.87 1.01 -0.51
N SER A 167 -8.02 1.16 0.15
CA SER A 167 -8.77 0.05 0.72
C SER A 167 -10.13 -0.08 0.03
N LYS A 168 -10.51 -1.30 -0.34
CA LYS A 168 -11.84 -1.61 -0.88
C LYS A 168 -12.24 -3.01 -0.45
N SER A 169 -13.42 -3.13 0.16
CA SER A 169 -13.84 -4.38 0.82
C SER A 169 -12.73 -4.87 1.76
N ARG A 170 -12.41 -6.16 1.73
CA ARG A 170 -11.35 -6.75 2.57
C ARG A 170 -9.91 -6.47 2.10
N ARG A 171 -9.72 -5.84 0.93
CA ARG A 171 -8.40 -5.55 0.39
C ARG A 171 -7.89 -4.22 0.91
N LYS A 172 -6.75 -4.22 1.62
CA LYS A 172 -6.01 -3.03 2.05
C LYS A 172 -4.66 -3.01 1.34
N ALA A 173 -4.42 -2.01 0.50
CA ALA A 173 -3.25 -1.98 -0.39
C ALA A 173 -2.57 -0.60 -0.48
N PRO A 174 -2.22 0.05 0.65
CA PRO A 174 -1.50 1.33 0.61
C PRO A 174 -0.14 1.13 -0.05
N ILE A 175 0.25 2.04 -0.95
CA ILE A 175 1.51 1.95 -1.71
C ILE A 175 2.63 2.90 -1.27
N TYR A 176 2.36 3.81 -0.32
CA TYR A 176 3.34 4.73 0.26
C TYR A 176 3.47 4.34 1.72
N TRP A 177 4.65 3.86 2.11
CA TRP A 177 4.85 3.22 3.41
C TRP A 177 5.73 4.09 4.31
N PRO A 178 5.16 4.64 5.41
CA PRO A 178 5.94 5.35 6.41
C PRO A 178 6.63 4.35 7.35
N LEU A 179 7.93 4.12 7.11
CA LEU A 179 8.80 3.38 8.00
C LEU A 179 9.51 4.39 8.92
N SER A 180 9.11 4.41 10.19
CA SER A 180 9.54 5.47 11.11
C SER A 180 10.31 4.94 12.30
N THR A 181 11.06 5.84 12.94
CA THR A 181 11.55 5.67 14.31
C THR A 181 10.41 5.42 15.29
N SER A 182 10.74 4.95 16.50
CA SER A 182 9.74 4.58 17.50
C SER A 182 8.81 5.75 17.88
N SER A 183 9.35 6.96 18.00
CA SER A 183 8.58 8.20 18.20
C SER A 183 7.92 8.79 16.94
N GLY A 184 8.30 8.36 15.74
CA GLY A 184 7.87 8.97 14.48
C GLY A 184 8.65 10.22 14.08
N SER A 185 9.70 10.58 14.82
CA SER A 185 10.55 11.76 14.62
C SER A 185 11.32 11.77 13.29
N TYR A 186 11.58 10.59 12.72
CA TYR A 186 12.23 10.42 11.42
C TYR A 186 11.49 9.32 10.65
N THR A 187 11.07 9.63 9.43
CA THR A 187 10.23 8.74 8.62
C THR A 187 10.79 8.63 7.21
N LEU A 188 11.07 7.39 6.80
CA LEU A 188 11.31 7.02 5.41
C LEU A 188 9.99 6.64 4.76
N TRP A 189 9.70 7.21 3.60
CA TRP A 189 8.54 6.90 2.78
C TRP A 189 8.97 5.99 1.62
N CYS A 190 8.66 4.70 1.72
CA CYS A 190 8.98 3.72 0.69
C CYS A 190 7.82 3.58 -0.31
N TYR A 191 8.15 3.52 -1.60
CA TYR A 191 7.19 3.33 -2.67
C TYR A 191 7.08 1.85 -3.07
N TYR A 192 5.95 1.22 -2.72
CA TYR A 192 5.70 -0.20 -2.94
C TYR A 192 6.02 -0.67 -4.38
N PRO A 193 5.58 0.03 -5.45
CA PRO A 193 5.86 -0.40 -6.83
C PRO A 193 7.35 -0.45 -7.20
N ASN A 194 8.23 0.23 -6.47
CA ASN A 194 9.67 0.25 -6.74
C ASN A 194 10.50 -0.60 -5.76
N LEU A 195 9.84 -1.42 -4.93
CA LEU A 195 10.56 -2.28 -3.99
C LEU A 195 11.41 -3.32 -4.70
N THR A 196 12.58 -3.57 -4.15
CA THR A 196 13.51 -4.61 -4.57
C THR A 196 14.16 -5.23 -3.34
N SER A 197 14.89 -6.33 -3.50
CA SER A 197 15.72 -6.91 -2.45
C SER A 197 16.81 -5.95 -1.93
N GLN A 198 17.10 -4.86 -2.65
CA GLN A 198 18.07 -3.85 -2.24
C GLN A 198 17.45 -2.68 -1.46
N THR A 199 16.13 -2.53 -1.44
CA THR A 199 15.48 -1.34 -0.86
C THR A 199 15.86 -1.09 0.59
N LEU A 200 15.93 -2.14 1.43
CA LEU A 200 16.27 -1.96 2.85
C LEU A 200 17.76 -1.61 3.04
N TYR A 201 18.64 -2.13 2.18
CA TYR A 201 20.05 -1.74 2.18
C TYR A 201 20.23 -0.28 1.72
N VAL A 202 19.51 0.14 0.68
CA VAL A 202 19.49 1.54 0.22
C VAL A 202 18.97 2.46 1.32
N ALA A 203 17.89 2.07 2.02
CA ALA A 203 17.36 2.83 3.16
C ALA A 203 18.44 3.08 4.24
N VAL A 204 19.19 2.02 4.59
CA VAL A 204 20.26 2.12 5.59
C VAL A 204 21.43 2.96 5.08
N ASN A 205 21.95 2.64 3.90
CA ASN A 205 23.17 3.23 3.37
C ASN A 205 22.98 4.70 2.99
N ASP A 206 21.88 5.06 2.33
CA ASP A 206 21.73 6.39 1.74
C ASP A 206 21.05 7.37 2.70
N PHE A 207 20.19 6.87 3.60
CA PHE A 207 19.37 7.72 4.46
C PHE A 207 19.74 7.66 5.95
N ILE A 208 20.29 6.55 6.46
CA ILE A 208 20.52 6.40 7.90
C ILE A 208 22.01 6.51 8.25
N GLU A 209 22.85 5.57 7.80
CA GLU A 209 24.22 5.38 8.29
C GLU A 209 25.32 5.91 7.36
N GLY A 210 25.05 6.08 6.06
CA GLY A 210 26.07 6.54 5.12
C GLY A 210 26.60 7.96 5.38
N PRO A 211 27.51 8.45 4.51
CA PRO A 211 28.21 9.72 4.73
C PRO A 211 27.28 10.93 4.86
N ASN A 212 26.12 10.86 4.20
CA ASN A 212 25.07 11.89 4.26
C ASN A 212 23.84 11.43 5.04
N GLY A 213 23.90 10.25 5.67
CA GLY A 213 22.78 9.68 6.42
C GLY A 213 22.51 10.44 7.72
N LYS A 214 21.24 10.39 8.17
CA LYS A 214 20.77 11.15 9.33
C LYS A 214 21.56 10.84 10.61
N LEU A 215 21.96 9.58 10.81
CA LEU A 215 22.71 9.17 12.00
C LEU A 215 24.10 9.81 12.04
N CYS A 216 24.77 9.94 10.88
CA CYS A 216 26.06 10.63 10.78
C CYS A 216 25.94 12.12 11.15
N LEU A 217 24.90 12.78 10.62
CA LEU A 217 24.61 14.19 10.90
C LEU A 217 24.31 14.43 12.38
N VAL A 218 23.45 13.61 12.99
CA VAL A 218 23.09 13.68 14.41
C VAL A 218 24.33 13.47 15.29
N ARG A 219 25.18 12.49 14.99
CA ARG A 219 26.42 12.24 15.74
C ARG A 219 27.42 13.39 15.68
N ARG A 220 27.57 14.01 14.50
CA ARG A 220 28.43 15.19 14.33
C ARG A 220 27.93 16.35 15.19
N GLU A 221 26.62 16.56 15.21
CA GLU A 221 26.01 17.62 15.99
C GLU A 221 26.11 17.38 17.51
N LEU A 222 25.89 16.14 17.96
CA LEU A 222 26.12 15.73 19.34
C LEU A 222 27.57 15.96 19.77
N THR A 223 28.53 15.69 18.89
CA THR A 223 29.96 15.94 19.14
C THR A 223 30.23 17.43 19.30
N ALA A 224 29.73 18.26 18.38
CA ALA A 224 29.88 19.72 18.46
C ALA A 224 29.24 20.32 19.72
N LEU A 225 28.07 19.83 20.13
CA LEU A 225 27.42 20.23 21.39
C LEU A 225 28.23 19.78 22.60
N ARG A 226 28.79 18.57 22.59
CA ARG A 226 29.66 18.07 23.67
C ARG A 226 30.93 18.92 23.81
N GLU A 227 31.53 19.34 22.70
CA GLU A 227 32.74 20.19 22.68
C GLU A 227 32.49 21.58 23.28
N LYS A 228 31.26 22.11 23.21
CA LYS A 228 30.90 23.36 23.92
C LYS A 228 30.99 23.22 25.45
N GLY A 229 30.89 22.02 26.00
CA GLY A 229 31.06 21.76 27.44
C GLY A 229 30.18 22.66 28.32
N SER A 230 30.81 23.44 29.20
CA SER A 230 30.14 24.38 30.11
C SER A 230 29.62 25.66 29.43
N ALA A 231 29.98 25.92 28.17
CA ALA A 231 29.45 27.03 27.38
C ALA A 231 28.08 26.72 26.74
N ARG A 232 27.54 25.51 26.96
CA ARG A 232 26.20 25.14 26.48
C ARG A 232 25.13 26.01 27.15
N SER A 233 24.25 26.57 26.32
CA SER A 233 23.05 27.24 26.79
C SER A 233 21.99 26.23 27.26
N SER A 234 20.92 26.71 27.91
CA SER A 234 19.77 25.85 28.22
C SER A 234 19.11 25.27 26.96
N GLU A 235 19.18 25.98 25.83
CA GLU A 235 18.69 25.49 24.53
C GLU A 235 19.61 24.41 23.94
N ASP A 236 20.93 24.57 24.08
CA ASP A 236 21.90 23.55 23.70
C ASP A 236 21.70 22.25 24.50
N GLU A 237 21.36 22.33 25.78
CA GLU A 237 21.09 21.14 26.62
C GLU A 237 19.82 20.39 26.15
N LYS A 238 18.73 21.12 25.92
CA LYS A 238 17.48 20.53 25.40
C LYS A 238 17.70 19.87 24.04
N ARG A 239 18.42 20.55 23.14
CA ARG A 239 18.76 20.03 21.82
C ARG A 239 19.64 18.78 21.91
N TYR A 240 20.59 18.76 22.83
CA TYR A 240 21.44 17.60 23.10
C TYR A 240 20.60 16.39 23.55
N GLU A 241 19.68 16.55 24.50
CA GLU A 241 18.77 15.47 24.95
C GLU A 241 17.89 14.90 23.81
N VAL A 242 17.33 15.79 22.98
CA VAL A 242 16.52 15.39 21.81
C VAL A 242 17.37 14.60 20.81
N LEU A 243 18.58 15.08 20.51
CA LEU A 243 19.49 14.40 19.57
C LEU A 243 19.99 13.06 20.09
N GLN A 244 20.22 12.92 21.41
CA GLN A 244 20.59 11.63 22.00
C GLN A 244 19.47 10.61 21.85
N THR A 245 18.23 11.04 22.07
CA THR A 245 17.04 10.18 21.87
C THR A 245 16.94 9.77 20.40
N LEU A 246 17.04 10.75 19.49
CA LEU A 246 17.00 10.48 18.05
C LEU A 246 18.14 9.56 17.58
N GLU A 247 19.36 9.71 18.13
CA GLU A 247 20.49 8.82 17.81
C GLU A 247 20.15 7.36 18.13
N LEU A 248 19.60 7.10 19.33
CA LEU A 248 19.21 5.76 19.74
C LEU A 248 18.10 5.19 18.85
N GLU A 249 17.10 6.00 18.52
CA GLU A 249 16.01 5.58 17.63
C GLU A 249 16.49 5.28 16.20
N LEU A 250 17.44 6.06 15.67
CA LEU A 250 18.04 5.83 14.36
C LEU A 250 18.89 4.55 14.33
N ILE A 251 19.60 4.25 15.43
CA ILE A 251 20.31 2.98 15.62
C ILE A 251 19.32 1.81 15.62
N GLU A 252 18.22 1.92 16.37
CA GLU A 252 17.16 0.89 16.42
C GLU A 252 16.53 0.67 15.03
N LEU A 253 16.21 1.75 14.31
CA LEU A 253 15.66 1.69 12.96
C LEU A 253 16.64 1.00 11.99
N ARG A 254 17.91 1.39 12.02
CA ARG A 254 18.97 0.77 11.21
C ARG A 254 19.09 -0.73 11.51
N ASP A 255 19.20 -1.09 12.78
CA ASP A 255 19.44 -2.48 13.19
C ASP A 255 18.24 -3.36 12.82
N THR A 256 17.02 -2.85 12.98
CA THR A 256 15.79 -3.54 12.54
C THR A 256 15.78 -3.74 11.02
N LEU A 257 16.12 -2.72 10.23
CA LEU A 257 16.20 -2.84 8.77
C LEU A 257 17.27 -3.87 8.35
N LEU A 258 18.46 -3.84 8.96
CA LEU A 258 19.55 -4.78 8.67
C LEU A 258 19.25 -6.20 9.13
N GLN A 259 18.43 -6.38 10.16
CA GLN A 259 17.96 -7.70 10.56
C GLN A 259 17.02 -8.32 9.52
N ILE A 260 16.18 -7.50 8.87
CA ILE A 260 15.18 -7.94 7.89
C ILE A 260 15.79 -8.12 6.49
N ALA A 261 16.70 -7.21 6.10
CA ALA A 261 17.24 -7.09 4.74
C ALA A 261 17.79 -8.39 4.11
N PRO A 262 18.57 -9.24 4.81
CA PRO A 262 19.19 -10.41 4.19
C PRO A 262 18.19 -11.42 3.61
N THR A 263 17.01 -11.52 4.21
CA THR A 263 15.98 -12.49 3.82
C THR A 263 14.85 -11.83 3.04
N TYR A 264 14.78 -10.50 3.04
CA TYR A 264 13.70 -9.76 2.41
C TYR A 264 13.83 -9.72 0.89
N HIS A 265 13.04 -10.56 0.22
CA HIS A 265 12.93 -10.62 -1.24
C HIS A 265 11.48 -10.31 -1.63
N PRO A 266 11.10 -9.02 -1.74
CA PRO A 266 9.74 -8.65 -2.06
C PRO A 266 9.39 -9.08 -3.48
N ASN A 267 8.17 -9.60 -3.65
CA ASN A 267 7.54 -9.83 -4.95
C ASN A 267 6.18 -9.11 -4.96
N HIS A 268 5.89 -8.36 -6.03
CA HIS A 268 4.64 -7.62 -6.18
C HIS A 268 3.42 -8.53 -6.33
N ASP A 269 3.61 -9.77 -6.82
CA ASP A 269 2.54 -10.76 -6.96
C ASP A 269 2.06 -11.31 -5.59
N ASP A 270 2.85 -11.14 -4.53
CA ASP A 270 2.44 -11.52 -3.17
C ASP A 270 1.41 -10.55 -2.58
N GLY A 271 1.27 -9.36 -3.18
CA GLY A 271 0.37 -8.31 -2.72
C GLY A 271 0.89 -7.50 -1.54
N VAL A 272 0.46 -6.23 -1.49
CA VAL A 272 0.94 -5.19 -0.54
C VAL A 272 1.01 -5.67 0.91
N GLN A 273 -0.03 -6.30 1.43
CA GLN A 273 -0.12 -6.70 2.83
C GLN A 273 0.93 -7.75 3.20
N ILE A 274 1.16 -8.75 2.34
CA ILE A 274 2.20 -9.78 2.57
C ILE A 274 3.59 -9.16 2.43
N THR A 275 3.81 -8.36 1.38
CA THR A 275 5.11 -7.69 1.14
C THR A 275 5.50 -6.75 2.29
N ALA A 276 4.54 -6.09 2.94
CA ALA A 276 4.78 -5.20 4.06
C ALA A 276 4.88 -5.92 5.43
N ALA A 277 4.43 -7.17 5.54
CA ALA A 277 4.31 -7.89 6.80
C ALA A 277 5.61 -7.96 7.62
N PRO A 278 6.81 -8.25 7.05
CA PRO A 278 8.05 -8.27 7.82
C PRO A 278 8.39 -6.92 8.48
N LEU A 279 7.91 -5.82 7.91
CA LEU A 279 8.20 -4.45 8.31
C LEU A 279 7.20 -3.91 9.34
N TRP A 280 6.29 -4.74 9.86
CA TRP A 280 5.17 -4.32 10.72
C TRP A 280 5.61 -3.46 11.92
N GLN A 281 6.79 -3.73 12.47
CA GLN A 281 7.35 -3.02 13.62
C GLN A 281 7.71 -1.57 13.33
N LEU A 282 7.84 -1.18 12.06
CA LEU A 282 8.28 0.15 11.64
C LEU A 282 7.11 1.11 11.37
N PHE A 283 5.92 0.59 11.06
CA PHE A 283 4.71 1.40 10.88
C PHE A 283 4.19 1.97 12.20
N ARG A 284 3.80 3.26 12.21
CA ARG A 284 3.21 3.91 13.40
C ARG A 284 1.69 3.82 13.47
N HIS A 285 1.00 3.68 12.34
CA HIS A 285 -0.45 3.56 12.28
C HIS A 285 -0.91 2.22 12.87
N LYS A 286 -1.50 2.26 14.07
CA LYS A 286 -1.77 1.08 14.90
C LYS A 286 -2.69 0.03 14.26
N PRO A 287 -3.81 0.40 13.60
CA PRO A 287 -4.65 -0.58 12.92
C PRO A 287 -3.89 -1.33 11.81
N TRP A 288 -3.13 -0.60 10.99
CA TRP A 288 -2.33 -1.22 9.91
C TRP A 288 -1.20 -2.09 10.47
N GLN A 289 -0.52 -1.62 11.51
CA GLN A 289 0.51 -2.39 12.22
C GLN A 289 -0.03 -3.73 12.77
N LYS A 290 -1.24 -3.74 13.36
CA LYS A 290 -1.90 -4.96 13.85
C LYS A 290 -2.14 -5.95 12.70
N ILE A 291 -2.71 -5.48 11.60
CA ILE A 291 -2.97 -6.31 10.40
C ILE A 291 -1.69 -6.93 9.84
N LEU A 292 -0.61 -6.15 9.73
CA LEU A 292 0.68 -6.65 9.25
C LEU A 292 1.30 -7.66 10.21
N LYS A 293 1.21 -7.43 11.52
CA LYS A 293 1.70 -8.36 12.55
C LYS A 293 0.94 -9.69 12.50
N ASP A 294 -0.37 -9.66 12.35
CA ASP A 294 -1.20 -10.87 12.23
C ASP A 294 -0.90 -11.61 10.92
N THR A 295 -0.67 -10.87 9.83
CA THR A 295 -0.23 -11.44 8.54
C THR A 295 1.13 -12.12 8.67
N TRP A 296 2.07 -11.49 9.38
CA TRP A 296 3.38 -12.05 9.66
C TRP A 296 3.27 -13.36 10.46
N ALA A 297 2.42 -13.41 11.48
CA ALA A 297 2.17 -14.64 12.24
C ALA A 297 1.57 -15.78 11.38
N LYS A 298 0.72 -15.43 10.40
CA LYS A 298 0.16 -16.40 9.43
C LYS A 298 1.21 -16.89 8.42
N LEU A 299 2.13 -16.02 7.98
CA LEU A 299 3.30 -16.40 7.18
C LEU A 299 4.21 -17.37 7.95
N GLU A 300 4.46 -17.11 9.24
CA GLU A 300 5.23 -18.00 10.12
C GLU A 300 4.60 -19.38 10.26
N LYS A 301 3.26 -19.46 10.27
CA LYS A 301 2.50 -20.73 10.31
C LYS A 301 2.40 -21.43 8.95
N GLY A 302 2.75 -20.76 7.85
CA GLY A 302 2.69 -21.30 6.49
C GLY A 302 1.29 -21.28 5.87
N GLU A 303 0.42 -20.37 6.31
CA GLU A 303 -0.91 -20.13 5.69
C GLU A 303 -0.79 -19.44 4.32
N TYR A 304 0.33 -18.75 4.07
CA TYR A 304 0.64 -18.05 2.83
C TYR A 304 1.86 -18.64 2.12
N ASP A 305 2.06 -19.95 2.20
CA ASP A 305 3.23 -20.58 1.54
C ASP A 305 3.23 -20.42 0.02
N TRP A 306 2.12 -20.02 -0.60
CA TRP A 306 2.06 -19.63 -2.01
C TRP A 306 2.82 -18.35 -2.34
N ALA A 307 3.08 -17.48 -1.36
CA ALA A 307 3.79 -16.23 -1.57
C ALA A 307 5.30 -16.47 -1.72
N HIS A 308 5.93 -15.75 -2.65
CA HIS A 308 7.37 -15.81 -2.89
C HIS A 308 8.16 -15.34 -1.67
N LEU A 309 7.64 -14.38 -0.92
CA LEU A 309 8.22 -13.96 0.34
C LEU A 309 8.30 -15.11 1.36
N ALA A 310 7.30 -16.00 1.40
CA ALA A 310 7.34 -17.17 2.27
C ALA A 310 8.47 -18.14 1.86
N MET A 311 8.73 -18.29 0.56
CA MET A 311 9.85 -19.08 0.03
C MET A 311 11.21 -18.48 0.41
N ALA A 312 11.33 -17.15 0.49
CA ALA A 312 12.56 -16.50 0.94
C ALA A 312 12.85 -16.76 2.43
N TYR A 313 11.82 -16.70 3.29
CA TYR A 313 11.98 -16.90 4.74
C TYR A 313 12.02 -18.37 5.17
N TRP A 314 11.25 -19.25 4.53
CA TRP A 314 11.13 -20.67 4.89
C TRP A 314 11.30 -21.60 3.69
N PRO A 315 12.43 -21.55 2.96
CA PRO A 315 12.62 -22.29 1.71
C PRO A 315 12.44 -23.80 1.88
N THR A 316 12.96 -24.38 2.98
CA THR A 316 12.82 -25.82 3.25
C THR A 316 11.35 -26.22 3.41
N ARG A 317 10.57 -25.45 4.19
CA ARG A 317 9.15 -25.73 4.43
C ARG A 317 8.35 -25.68 3.13
N VAL A 318 8.55 -24.63 2.34
CA VAL A 318 7.81 -24.41 1.09
C VAL A 318 8.18 -25.48 0.06
N ARG A 319 9.47 -25.78 -0.11
CA ARG A 319 9.94 -26.83 -1.04
C ARG A 319 9.39 -28.21 -0.71
N GLU A 320 9.29 -28.57 0.58
CA GLU A 320 8.69 -29.85 0.96
C GLU A 320 7.20 -29.93 0.60
N LYS A 321 6.43 -28.84 0.80
CA LYS A 321 5.02 -28.81 0.40
C LYS A 321 4.84 -28.89 -1.13
N CYS A 322 5.73 -28.28 -1.91
CA CYS A 322 5.70 -28.35 -3.39
C CYS A 322 5.77 -29.79 -3.92
N LYS A 323 6.37 -30.74 -3.20
CA LYS A 323 6.42 -32.15 -3.63
C LYS A 323 5.05 -32.80 -3.72
N THR A 324 4.09 -32.33 -2.91
CA THR A 324 2.76 -32.95 -2.79
C THR A 324 1.62 -32.03 -3.22
N ASP A 325 1.87 -30.73 -3.36
CA ASP A 325 0.89 -29.73 -3.79
C ASP A 325 1.32 -29.15 -5.14
N LYS A 326 0.58 -29.51 -6.20
CA LYS A 326 0.88 -29.09 -7.57
C LYS A 326 0.69 -27.59 -7.76
N SER A 327 -0.35 -27.01 -7.17
CA SER A 327 -0.62 -25.56 -7.29
C SER A 327 0.49 -24.76 -6.63
N LEU A 328 0.95 -25.21 -5.46
CA LEU A 328 2.08 -24.60 -4.79
C LEU A 328 3.38 -24.76 -5.57
N ALA A 329 3.61 -25.93 -6.17
CA ALA A 329 4.79 -26.15 -7.02
C ALA A 329 4.80 -25.21 -8.23
N ILE A 330 3.65 -24.99 -8.87
CA ILE A 330 3.51 -24.03 -9.98
C ILE A 330 3.78 -22.60 -9.49
N ALA A 331 3.25 -22.20 -8.34
CA ALA A 331 3.45 -20.86 -7.81
C ALA A 331 4.92 -20.49 -7.55
N HIS A 332 5.80 -21.49 -7.38
CA HIS A 332 7.24 -21.30 -7.12
C HIS A 332 8.15 -21.76 -8.27
N ASP A 333 7.60 -22.11 -9.43
CA ASP A 333 8.34 -22.71 -10.56
C ASP A 333 9.08 -24.02 -10.20
N LEU A 334 8.53 -24.80 -9.26
CA LEU A 334 9.10 -26.04 -8.71
C LEU A 334 8.34 -27.30 -9.12
N GLU A 335 7.62 -27.27 -10.25
CA GLU A 335 6.83 -28.40 -10.77
C GLU A 335 7.64 -29.69 -10.92
N HIS A 336 8.94 -29.58 -11.21
CA HIS A 336 9.86 -30.71 -11.29
C HIS A 336 10.05 -31.49 -9.98
N LEU A 337 9.69 -30.90 -8.83
CA LEU A 337 9.71 -31.55 -7.52
C LEU A 337 8.40 -32.28 -7.20
N TYR A 338 7.31 -31.97 -7.90
CA TYR A 338 6.00 -32.52 -7.62
C TYR A 338 5.92 -34.00 -8.01
N ALA A 339 5.47 -34.83 -7.07
CA ALA A 339 5.17 -36.23 -7.29
C ALA A 339 3.66 -36.46 -7.22
N GLU A 340 3.07 -36.90 -8.34
CA GLU A 340 1.65 -37.23 -8.40
C GLU A 340 1.35 -38.41 -7.46
N ALA A 341 0.45 -38.19 -6.49
CA ALA A 341 0.06 -39.24 -5.57
C ALA A 341 -0.74 -40.31 -6.33
N GLU A 342 -0.44 -41.60 -6.10
CA GLU A 342 -1.23 -42.66 -6.71
C GLU A 342 -2.71 -42.52 -6.35
N PRO A 343 -3.63 -42.69 -7.32
CA PRO A 343 -5.05 -42.50 -7.08
C PRO A 343 -5.50 -43.45 -5.98
N LYS A 344 -5.92 -42.90 -4.84
CA LYS A 344 -6.54 -43.68 -3.77
C LYS A 344 -7.81 -44.30 -4.34
N GLY A 345 -7.76 -45.60 -4.62
CA GLY A 345 -8.87 -46.38 -5.17
C GLY A 345 -10.18 -46.05 -4.44
N ALA A 346 -11.23 -45.81 -5.23
CA ALA A 346 -12.54 -45.44 -4.73
C ALA A 346 -12.96 -46.39 -3.59
N LYS A 347 -13.24 -45.83 -2.41
CA LYS A 347 -13.85 -46.60 -1.31
C LYS A 347 -15.16 -47.17 -1.84
N ALA A 348 -15.23 -48.49 -1.99
CA ALA A 348 -16.44 -49.20 -2.37
C ALA A 348 -17.58 -48.79 -1.42
N ARG A 349 -18.56 -48.05 -1.95
CA ARG A 349 -19.83 -47.80 -1.27
C ARG A 349 -20.46 -49.16 -1.00
N GLY A 350 -20.57 -49.53 0.26
CA GLY A 350 -21.13 -50.81 0.68
C GLY A 350 -22.53 -51.00 0.09
N LEU A 351 -22.71 -52.06 -0.70
CA LEU A 351 -24.03 -52.57 -1.06
C LEU A 351 -24.75 -52.98 0.22
N LYS A 352 -25.82 -52.25 0.57
CA LYS A 352 -26.84 -52.79 1.48
C LYS A 352 -27.49 -53.98 0.76
N LYS A 353 -27.30 -55.17 1.32
CA LYS A 353 -28.15 -56.33 1.01
C LYS A 353 -29.51 -56.06 1.62
N ASP A 354 -30.54 -55.98 0.78
CA ASP A 354 -31.92 -56.13 1.22
C ASP A 354 -32.11 -57.57 1.70
N ALA A 355 -32.66 -57.72 2.90
CA ALA A 355 -33.06 -59.01 3.48
C ALA A 355 -34.55 -59.23 3.18
N GLU A 356 -34.86 -60.44 2.73
CA GLU A 356 -36.21 -60.97 2.45
C GLU A 356 -37.20 -60.86 3.63
#